data_AF-A0A6B1GW40-F1
#
_entry.id   AF-A0A6B1GW40-F1
#
_cell.length_a   1.000
_cell.length_b   1.000
_cell.length_c   1.000
_cell.angle_alpha   90.00
_cell.angle_beta   90.00
_cell.angle_gamma   90.00
#
_symmetry.space_group_name_H-M   'P 1'
#
loop_
_entity.id
_entity.type
_entity.pdbx_description
1 polymer ?
#
loop_
_entity_poly.entity_id
_entity_poly.type
_entity_poly.pdbx_seq_one_letter_code
_entity_poly.pdbx_strand_id
1 'polypeptide(L)' 'MGKVQRTVLYGRHVESGARFGPFAGYEMPIQYEGVLAEHRA' A
#
# COMPACT_ATOMS: atom_id res chain seq x y z
N MET A 1 10.97 -8.23 15.19
CA MET A 1 10.11 -7.56 14.20
C MET A 1 10.91 -7.50 12.89
N GLY A 2 10.57 -8.33 11.89
CA GLY A 2 11.31 -8.37 10.62
C GLY A 2 11.06 -7.11 9.80
N LYS A 3 12.12 -6.52 9.24
CA LYS A 3 12.03 -5.34 8.39
C LYS A 3 11.22 -5.68 7.13
N VAL A 4 10.12 -4.97 6.90
CA VAL A 4 9.35 -5.07 5.66
C VAL A 4 10.04 -4.29 4.54
N GLN A 5 10.10 -4.90 3.36
CA GLN A 5 10.75 -4.34 2.19
C GLN A 5 9.79 -3.41 1.43
N ARG A 6 10.30 -2.35 0.81
CA ARG A 6 9.48 -1.41 0.03
C ARG A 6 9.64 -1.68 -1.45
N THR A 7 8.56 -1.53 -2.21
CA THR A 7 8.60 -1.66 -3.67
C THR A 7 9.12 -0.38 -4.32
N VAL A 8 9.54 -0.46 -5.58
CA VAL A 8 10.01 0.70 -6.35
C VAL A 8 8.94 1.79 -6.53
N LEU A 9 7.65 1.43 -6.41
CA LEU A 9 6.51 2.35 -6.50
C LEU A 9 6.08 2.90 -5.14
N TYR A 10 6.78 2.56 -4.06
CA TYR A 10 6.41 2.98 -2.70
C TYR A 10 6.16 4.49 -2.59
N GLY A 11 7.07 5.32 -3.13
CA GLY A 11 6.92 6.78 -3.09
C GLY A 11 5.66 7.26 -3.79
N ARG A 12 5.34 6.69 -4.96
CA ARG A 12 4.12 7.02 -5.72
C ARG A 12 2.85 6.67 -4.95
N HIS A 13 2.86 5.54 -4.25
CA HIS A 13 1.74 5.12 -3.41
C HIS A 13 1.57 6.03 -2.19
N VAL A 14 2.67 6.50 -1.58
CA VAL A 14 2.63 7.49 -0.48
C VAL A 14 2.02 8.80 -0.95
N GLU A 15 2.47 9.32 -2.10
CA GLU A 15 1.92 10.55 -2.69
C GLU A 15 0.44 10.43 -3.03
N SER A 16 -0.01 9.23 -3.38
CA SER A 16 -1.41 8.92 -3.68
C SER A 16 -2.26 8.64 -2.42
N GLY A 17 -1.71 8.82 -1.21
CA GLY A 17 -2.43 8.64 0.05
C GLY A 17 -2.68 7.18 0.46
N ALA A 18 -1.89 6.23 -0.04
CA ALA A 18 -2.08 4.82 0.26
C ALA A 18 -1.89 4.50 1.75
N ARG A 19 -2.77 3.67 2.31
CA ARG A 19 -2.59 3.00 3.59
C ARG A 19 -1.80 1.70 3.36
N PHE A 20 -0.67 1.58 4.04
CA PHE A 20 0.22 0.42 3.92
C PHE A 20 -0.03 -0.64 4.98
N GLY A 21 0.28 -1.89 4.64
CA GLY A 21 0.25 -3.03 5.54
C GLY A 21 1.35 -4.04 5.21
N PRO A 22 1.80 -4.84 6.21
CA PRO A 22 2.77 -5.90 5.98
C PRO A 22 2.12 -7.04 5.18
N PHE A 23 2.68 -7.35 4.02
CA PHE A 23 2.24 -8.47 3.16
C PHE A 23 3.43 -9.19 2.55
N ALA A 24 3.55 -10.50 2.82
CA ALA A 24 4.63 -11.34 2.28
C ALA A 24 6.06 -10.78 2.50
N GLY A 25 6.30 -10.05 3.60
CA GLY A 25 7.58 -9.41 3.88
C GLY A 25 7.79 -8.05 3.21
N TYR A 26 6.77 -7.50 2.55
CA TYR A 26 6.78 -6.17 1.93
C TYR A 26 5.77 -5.23 2.59
N GLU A 27 6.05 -3.93 2.51
CA GLU A 27 5.16 -2.85 2.89
C GLU A 27 4.31 -2.48 1.66
N MET A 28 3.12 -3.06 1.57
CA MET A 28 2.25 -2.97 0.39
C MET A 28 1.08 -2.00 0.63
N PRO A 29 0.65 -1.23 -0.39
CA PRO A 29 -0.55 -0.40 -0.29
C PRO A 29 -1.80 -1.30 -0.28
N ILE A 30 -2.63 -1.19 0.76
CA ILE A 30 -3.83 -1.99 0.98
C ILE A 30 -5.09 -1.27 0.51
N GLN A 31 -5.11 0.06 0.60
CA GLN A 31 -6.20 0.93 0.14
C GLN A 31 -5.67 2.36 -0.05
N TYR A 32 -6.32 3.14 -0.90
CA TYR A 32 -6.08 4.56 -1.15
C TYR A 32 -7.28 5.38 -0.66
N GLU A 33 -8.44 5.21 -1.28
CA GLU A 33 -9.66 5.97 -0.99
C GLU A 33 -10.73 5.13 -0.28
N GLY A 34 -10.61 3.80 -0.33
CA GLY A 34 -11.46 2.86 0.40
C GLY A 34 -11.84 1.66 -0.44
N VAL A 35 -11.97 0.50 0.22
CA VAL A 35 -12.18 -0.80 -0.43
C VAL A 35 -13.37 -0.81 -1.40
N LEU A 36 -14.50 -0.20 -1.01
CA LEU A 36 -15.69 -0.15 -1.87
C LEU A 36 -15.60 0.90 -2.98
N ALA A 37 -14.79 1.95 -2.79
CA ALA A 37 -14.55 2.94 -3.84
C ALA A 37 -13.63 2.34 -4.91
N GLU A 38 -12.54 1.70 -4.49
CA GLU A 38 -11.59 1.02 -5.37
C GLU A 38 -12.20 -0.18 -6.09
N HIS A 39 -13.05 -0.97 -5.43
CA HIS A 39 -13.72 -2.09 -6.10
C HIS A 39 -14.70 -1.66 -7.19
N ARG A 40 -15.21 -0.42 -7.14
CA ARG A 40 -16.19 0.13 -8.09
C ARG A 40 -15.57 1.01 -9.18
N ALA A 41 -14.28 1.29 -9.11
CA ALA A 41 -13.55 2.14 -10.04
C ALA A 41 -13.08 1.38 -11.30
#